data_AF-A0A959LL94-F1
#
_entry.id   AF-A0A959LL94-F1
#
_cell.length_a   1.000
_cell.length_b   1.000
_cell.length_c   1.000
_cell.angle_alpha   90.00
_cell.angle_beta   90.00
_cell.angle_gamma   90.00
#
_symmetry.space_group_name_H-M   'P 1'
#
loop_
_entity.id
_entity.type
_entity.pdbx_description
1 polymer ?
#
loop_
_entity_poly.entity_id
_entity_poly.type
_entity_poly.pdbx_seq_one_letter_code
_entity_poly.pdbx_strand_id
1 'polypeptide(L)'
;MKKTLLLCTIAATALLLTRCSDEKKSDEKTDDYAANADTTTNPDDLCIVTPSWFPHTQTPPPAEGKGSSFDAQSTTNQIFHQWAYNKFLWLTKPDANGNPLFLTSSDIQEITTYMSPITIPSGTMVVLQDTKQAGSGSPILQTNAGYGGTSETVYYSIHMNDIMYKSGVAFAQEIISGKLPADNSST
;
A
#
# COMPACT_ATOMS: atom_id res chain seq x y z
N MET A 1 31.41 -2.15 -79.42
CA MET A 1 30.69 -0.87 -79.60
C MET A 1 29.29 -1.00 -78.99
N LYS A 2 28.85 0.04 -78.27
CA LYS A 2 27.52 0.28 -77.64
C LYS A 2 27.21 -0.62 -76.42
N LYS A 3 27.32 -0.19 -75.15
CA LYS A 3 26.68 0.90 -74.36
C LYS A 3 25.15 0.70 -74.13
N THR A 4 24.83 0.58 -72.83
CA THR A 4 23.61 1.03 -72.10
C THR A 4 22.39 0.12 -72.03
N LEU A 5 22.28 -0.63 -70.92
CA LEU A 5 21.07 -1.01 -70.15
C LEU A 5 21.60 -1.95 -69.04
N LEU A 6 21.51 -1.72 -67.73
CA LEU A 6 20.32 -1.44 -66.95
C LEU A 6 20.81 -1.04 -65.53
N LEU A 7 21.26 0.21 -65.37
CA LEU A 7 21.38 0.84 -64.04
C LEU A 7 19.96 1.20 -63.59
N CYS A 8 19.20 0.25 -63.04
CA CYS A 8 17.92 0.57 -62.36
C CYS A 8 17.60 -0.33 -61.15
N THR A 9 18.40 -1.35 -60.84
CA THR A 9 18.10 -2.30 -59.75
C THR A 9 18.76 -1.97 -58.40
N ILE A 10 19.37 -0.80 -58.24
CA ILE A 10 19.96 -0.33 -56.95
C ILE A 10 19.22 0.91 -56.40
N ALA A 11 18.22 1.45 -57.11
CA ALA A 11 17.43 2.59 -56.64
C ALA A 11 16.15 2.20 -55.87
N ALA A 12 15.78 0.92 -55.83
CA ALA A 12 14.56 0.45 -55.15
C ALA A 12 14.78 -0.02 -53.70
N THR A 13 16.03 -0.13 -53.23
CA THR A 13 16.35 -0.61 -51.87
C THR A 13 16.80 0.51 -50.93
N ALA A 14 16.96 1.74 -51.42
CA ALA A 14 17.37 2.90 -50.63
C ALA A 14 16.18 3.79 -50.16
N LEU A 15 14.94 3.39 -50.43
CA LEU A 15 13.73 4.15 -50.10
C LEU A 15 12.90 3.57 -48.93
N LEU A 16 13.47 2.61 -48.18
CA LEU A 16 12.82 2.02 -47.01
C LEU A 16 13.48 2.37 -45.66
N LEU A 17 14.44 3.30 -45.62
CA LEU A 17 15.08 3.76 -44.38
C LEU A 17 14.72 5.21 -43.98
N THR A 18 13.67 5.78 -44.57
CA THR A 18 13.11 7.08 -44.15
C THR A 18 11.67 6.94 -43.72
N ARG A 19 11.46 6.28 -42.57
CA ARG A 19 10.38 6.63 -41.66
C ARG A 19 10.98 6.92 -40.29
N CYS A 20 11.34 8.19 -40.09
CA CYS A 20 11.16 8.82 -38.80
C CYS A 20 9.66 8.71 -38.47
N SER A 21 9.28 7.67 -37.74
CA SER A 21 8.22 7.87 -36.78
C SER A 21 8.89 8.59 -35.63
N ASP A 22 8.68 9.89 -35.53
CA ASP A 22 8.61 10.54 -34.23
C ASP A 22 7.48 9.84 -33.49
N GLU A 23 7.77 8.69 -32.88
CA GLU A 23 7.06 8.34 -31.67
C GLU A 23 7.49 9.40 -30.68
N LYS A 24 6.66 10.46 -30.61
CA LYS A 24 6.50 11.18 -29.35
C LYS A 24 6.43 10.08 -28.31
N LYS A 25 7.46 9.99 -27.46
CA LYS A 25 7.29 9.39 -26.15
C LYS A 25 5.99 9.98 -25.66
N SER A 26 4.95 9.15 -25.55
CA SER A 26 3.80 9.57 -24.77
C SER A 26 4.44 9.98 -23.46
N ASP A 27 4.36 11.26 -23.14
CA ASP A 27 4.67 11.74 -21.81
C ASP A 27 3.97 10.75 -20.90
N GLU A 28 4.77 9.93 -20.22
CA GLU A 28 4.32 9.23 -19.04
C GLU A 28 3.68 10.36 -18.25
N LYS A 29 2.36 10.30 -18.08
CA LYS A 29 1.75 11.11 -17.04
C LYS A 29 2.51 10.68 -15.79
N THR A 30 3.50 11.48 -15.40
CA THR A 30 3.68 11.80 -14.00
C THR A 30 2.29 12.23 -13.59
N ASP A 31 1.50 11.25 -13.12
CA ASP A 31 0.30 11.52 -12.37
C ASP A 31 0.81 12.40 -11.25
N ASP A 32 0.53 13.68 -11.41
CA ASP A 32 0.88 14.72 -10.49
C ASP A 32 0.09 14.41 -9.23
N TYR A 33 0.66 13.59 -8.35
CA TYR A 33 0.10 13.25 -7.05
C TYR A 33 -0.13 14.52 -6.20
N ALA A 34 0.31 15.71 -6.66
CA ALA A 34 0.05 16.99 -6.02
C ALA A 34 -1.26 17.68 -6.48
N ALA A 35 -1.90 17.26 -7.58
CA ALA A 35 -3.02 18.03 -8.16
C ALA A 35 -4.38 17.85 -7.44
N ASN A 36 -4.47 17.00 -6.42
CA ASN A 36 -5.64 16.88 -5.53
C ASN A 36 -5.25 17.00 -4.05
N ALA A 37 -4.17 17.71 -3.74
CA ALA A 37 -4.00 18.22 -2.39
C ALA A 37 -5.17 19.17 -2.12
N ASP A 38 -6.11 18.71 -1.30
CA ASP A 38 -7.20 19.49 -0.75
C ASP A 38 -6.68 20.90 -0.41
N THR A 39 -7.40 21.94 -0.82
CA THR A 39 -7.09 23.35 -0.51
C THR A 39 -7.30 23.68 0.98
N THR A 40 -7.11 22.69 1.84
CA THR A 40 -7.13 22.84 3.29
C THR A 40 -6.03 23.79 3.72
N THR A 41 -6.50 24.83 4.41
CA THR A 41 -5.74 25.78 5.19
C THR A 41 -4.72 25.07 6.07
N ASN A 42 -3.54 25.68 6.19
CA ASN A 42 -2.41 25.36 7.07
C ASN A 42 -2.39 23.93 7.68
N PRO A 43 -1.39 23.07 7.38
CA PRO A 43 -1.25 21.76 8.05
C PRO A 43 -1.25 21.82 9.59
N ASP A 44 -0.96 22.99 10.19
CA ASP A 44 -1.10 23.21 11.64
C ASP A 44 -2.55 23.14 12.14
N ASP A 45 -3.57 23.34 11.29
CA ASP A 45 -4.99 23.17 11.64
C ASP A 45 -5.32 21.68 11.95
N LEU A 46 -4.46 20.75 11.50
CA LEU A 46 -4.55 19.32 11.81
C LEU A 46 -3.83 18.96 13.12
N CYS A 47 -2.99 19.86 13.66
CA CYS A 47 -2.13 19.61 14.81
C CYS A 47 -2.88 19.77 16.12
N ILE A 48 -2.92 18.71 16.94
CA ILE A 48 -3.33 18.80 18.33
C ILE A 48 -2.19 19.47 19.11
N VAL A 49 -2.36 20.74 19.47
CA VAL A 49 -1.34 21.58 20.14
C VAL A 49 -0.77 20.95 21.42
N THR A 50 -1.56 20.13 22.11
CA THR A 50 -1.13 19.36 23.29
C THR A 50 -1.77 17.97 23.24
N PRO A 51 -1.14 17.02 22.52
CA PRO A 51 -1.74 15.71 22.37
C PRO A 51 -1.65 14.96 23.69
N SER A 52 -2.78 14.43 24.18
CA SER A 52 -2.82 13.50 25.31
C SER A 52 -2.08 12.18 25.04
N TRP A 53 -1.59 11.99 23.81
CA TRP A 53 -0.84 10.83 23.36
C TRP A 53 0.65 10.89 23.73
N PHE A 54 1.13 12.01 24.30
CA PHE A 54 2.50 12.18 24.74
C PHE A 54 2.63 12.33 26.27
N PRO A 55 3.64 11.70 26.90
CA PRO A 55 4.69 10.86 26.29
C PRO A 55 4.12 9.57 25.65
N HIS A 56 4.79 9.03 24.63
CA HIS A 56 4.32 7.87 23.83
C HIS A 56 3.91 6.67 24.71
N THR A 57 4.55 6.48 25.86
CA THR A 57 4.19 5.46 26.87
C THR A 57 2.78 5.61 27.46
N GLN A 58 2.16 6.78 27.30
CA GLN A 58 0.82 7.13 27.76
C GLN A 58 -0.20 7.21 26.62
N THR A 59 0.18 6.92 25.37
CA THR A 59 -0.78 6.88 24.27
C THR A 59 -1.93 5.92 24.62
N PRO A 60 -3.20 6.37 24.60
CA PRO A 60 -4.35 5.53 24.85
C PRO A 60 -4.74 4.73 23.60
N PRO A 61 -5.42 3.58 23.74
CA PRO A 61 -6.02 2.91 22.60
C PRO A 61 -7.08 3.83 21.94
N PRO A 62 -7.13 3.93 20.60
CA PRO A 62 -8.24 4.59 19.92
C PRO A 62 -9.53 3.78 20.07
N ALA A 63 -10.68 4.45 19.99
CA ALA A 63 -11.96 3.78 19.91
C ALA A 63 -12.10 3.01 18.58
N GLU A 64 -12.53 1.75 18.64
CA GLU A 64 -12.72 0.88 17.47
C GLU A 64 -14.16 0.36 17.41
N GLY A 65 -14.68 0.11 16.21
CA GLY A 65 -16.04 -0.39 16.04
C GLY A 65 -17.09 0.63 16.47
N LYS A 66 -18.11 0.17 17.21
CA LYS A 66 -19.23 1.00 17.67
C LYS A 66 -18.75 2.12 18.59
N GLY A 67 -19.11 3.37 18.29
CA GLY A 67 -18.65 4.56 18.99
C GLY A 67 -17.28 5.08 18.54
N SER A 68 -16.65 4.47 17.53
CA SER A 68 -15.44 5.04 16.91
C SER A 68 -15.78 6.25 16.03
N SER A 69 -14.76 7.03 15.66
CA SER A 69 -14.91 8.15 14.71
C SER A 69 -15.37 7.70 13.30
N PHE A 70 -15.35 6.39 13.02
CA PHE A 70 -15.86 5.79 11.79
C PHE A 70 -17.25 5.15 11.96
N ASP A 71 -17.79 5.09 13.18
CA ASP A 71 -19.19 4.75 13.46
C ASP A 71 -20.08 6.00 13.36
N ALA A 72 -19.90 6.75 12.28
CA ALA A 72 -20.60 7.99 11.98
C ALA A 72 -21.15 7.95 10.56
N GLN A 73 -22.15 8.79 10.26
CA GLN A 73 -22.75 8.87 8.92
C GLN A 73 -21.79 9.41 7.86
N SER A 74 -20.71 10.07 8.28
CA SER A 74 -19.61 10.52 7.41
C SER A 74 -18.30 10.55 8.18
N THR A 75 -17.19 10.40 7.46
CA THR A 75 -15.82 10.55 7.97
C THR A 75 -15.06 11.55 7.10
N THR A 76 -14.09 12.25 7.67
CA THR A 76 -13.21 13.15 6.93
C THR A 76 -11.82 12.55 6.79
N ASN A 77 -11.02 13.07 5.85
CA ASN A 77 -9.61 12.70 5.71
C ASN A 77 -8.82 13.01 7.00
N GLN A 78 -9.10 14.15 7.64
CA GLN A 78 -8.53 14.51 8.94
C GLN A 78 -8.82 13.47 10.03
N ILE A 79 -10.08 13.02 10.15
CA ILE A 79 -10.46 11.96 11.11
C ILE A 79 -9.66 10.69 10.84
N PHE A 80 -9.52 10.31 9.57
CA PHE A 80 -8.75 9.12 9.19
C PHE A 80 -7.29 9.23 9.63
N HIS A 81 -6.60 10.33 9.30
CA HIS A 81 -5.19 10.49 9.66
C HIS A 81 -4.97 10.57 11.17
N GLN A 82 -5.80 11.30 11.90
CA GLN A 82 -5.70 11.40 13.36
C GLN A 82 -5.92 10.06 14.03
N TRP A 83 -6.96 9.32 13.63
CA TRP A 83 -7.22 7.99 14.18
C TRP A 83 -6.11 7.00 13.82
N ALA A 84 -5.67 6.98 12.56
CA ALA A 84 -4.63 6.06 12.09
C ALA A 84 -3.29 6.30 12.81
N TYR A 85 -2.92 7.57 13.02
CA TYR A 85 -1.72 7.92 13.76
C TYR A 85 -1.82 7.54 15.24
N ASN A 86 -2.96 7.77 15.90
CA ASN A 86 -3.20 7.30 17.27
C ASN A 86 -3.10 5.77 17.37
N LYS A 87 -3.71 5.04 16.42
CA LYS A 87 -3.63 3.58 16.37
C LYS A 87 -2.19 3.11 16.21
N PHE A 88 -1.43 3.73 15.30
CA PHE A 88 -0.01 3.43 15.10
C PHE A 88 0.80 3.65 16.39
N LEU A 89 0.66 4.82 17.02
CA LEU A 89 1.34 5.13 18.28
C LEU A 89 0.97 4.14 19.38
N TRP A 90 -0.32 3.84 19.55
CA TRP A 90 -0.78 2.85 20.51
C TRP A 90 -0.14 1.48 20.27
N LEU A 91 -0.21 0.97 19.04
CA LEU A 91 0.32 -0.35 18.68
C LEU A 91 1.85 -0.46 18.81
N THR A 92 2.56 0.64 18.62
CA THR A 92 4.03 0.69 18.68
C THR A 92 4.57 1.11 20.05
N LYS A 93 3.67 1.37 21.00
CA LYS A 93 4.05 1.69 22.37
C LYS A 93 4.85 0.55 22.99
N PRO A 94 5.96 0.84 23.69
CA PRO A 94 6.74 -0.21 24.33
C PRO A 94 5.97 -0.80 25.52
N ASP A 95 5.99 -2.13 25.63
CA ASP A 95 5.61 -2.86 26.83
C ASP A 95 6.71 -2.79 27.91
N ALA A 96 6.53 -3.54 29.01
CA ALA A 96 7.49 -3.57 30.11
C ALA A 96 8.89 -4.08 29.71
N ASN A 97 8.99 -4.82 28.60
CA ASN A 97 10.24 -5.38 28.05
C ASN A 97 10.77 -4.57 26.85
N GLY A 98 10.10 -3.47 26.48
CA GLY A 98 10.46 -2.63 25.34
C GLY A 98 9.92 -3.12 24.00
N ASN A 99 9.07 -4.14 23.96
CA ASN A 99 8.48 -4.64 22.72
C ASN A 99 7.26 -3.79 22.32
N PRO A 100 7.04 -3.56 21.01
CA PRO A 100 5.77 -3.03 20.53
C PRO A 100 4.57 -3.87 20.97
N LEU A 101 3.48 -3.23 21.38
CA LEU A 101 2.25 -3.93 21.80
C LEU A 101 1.70 -4.89 20.75
N PHE A 102 1.84 -4.60 19.46
CA PHE A 102 1.32 -5.49 18.41
C PHE A 102 2.00 -6.87 18.38
N LEU A 103 3.20 -7.02 18.96
CA LEU A 103 3.90 -8.30 19.05
C LEU A 103 3.54 -9.12 20.29
N THR A 104 2.94 -8.49 21.30
CA THR A 104 2.69 -9.11 22.61
C THR A 104 1.22 -9.14 23.01
N SER A 105 0.37 -8.42 22.29
CA SER A 105 -1.07 -8.42 22.48
C SER A 105 -1.70 -9.73 22.00
N SER A 106 -2.54 -10.35 22.83
CA SER A 106 -3.33 -11.53 22.45
C SER A 106 -4.41 -11.22 21.41
N ASP A 107 -4.81 -9.96 21.30
CA ASP A 107 -5.92 -9.52 20.45
C ASP A 107 -5.45 -9.17 19.02
N ILE A 108 -4.16 -9.35 18.75
CA ILE A 108 -3.51 -9.08 17.48
C ILE A 108 -2.79 -10.35 17.06
N GLN A 109 -3.17 -10.87 15.90
CA GLN A 109 -2.57 -12.06 15.32
C GLN A 109 -1.81 -11.70 14.05
N GLU A 110 -0.69 -12.40 13.85
CA GLU A 110 0.00 -12.38 12.57
C GLU A 110 -0.76 -13.26 11.56
N ILE A 111 -0.93 -12.74 10.35
CA ILE A 111 -1.65 -13.39 9.26
C ILE A 111 -0.83 -13.34 7.97
N THR A 112 -1.13 -14.24 7.05
CA THR A 112 -0.60 -14.17 5.68
C THR A 112 -1.33 -13.12 4.84
N THR A 113 -0.80 -12.83 3.65
CA THR A 113 -1.49 -12.08 2.58
C THR A 113 -2.88 -12.63 2.21
N TYR A 114 -3.19 -13.89 2.51
CA TYR A 114 -4.50 -14.52 2.31
C TYR A 114 -5.35 -14.57 3.60
N MET A 115 -5.03 -13.75 4.59
CA MET A 115 -5.71 -13.70 5.89
C MET A 115 -5.72 -15.04 6.64
N SER A 116 -4.74 -15.91 6.38
CA SER A 116 -4.60 -17.16 7.14
C SER A 116 -3.74 -16.90 8.38
N PRO A 117 -4.15 -17.35 9.59
CA PRO A 117 -3.34 -17.19 10.80
C PRO A 117 -1.96 -17.84 10.68
N ILE A 118 -0.94 -17.19 11.22
CA ILE A 118 0.43 -17.71 11.26
C ILE A 118 0.71 -18.26 12.67
N THR A 119 1.28 -19.47 12.74
CA THR A 119 1.82 -20.02 13.99
C THR A 119 3.24 -19.52 14.18
N ILE A 120 3.47 -18.73 15.22
CA ILE A 120 4.80 -18.22 15.57
C ILE A 120 5.65 -19.34 16.21
N PRO A 121 6.83 -19.67 15.65
CA PRO A 121 7.73 -20.65 16.25
C PRO A 121 8.17 -20.28 17.68
N SER A 122 8.42 -21.29 18.51
CA SER A 122 8.94 -21.06 19.86
C SER A 122 10.30 -20.35 19.79
N GLY A 123 10.48 -19.31 20.64
CA GLY A 123 11.71 -18.51 20.69
C GLY A 123 11.75 -17.34 19.71
N THR A 124 10.71 -17.11 18.92
CA THR A 124 10.55 -15.91 18.08
C THR A 124 9.28 -15.14 18.45
N MET A 125 9.17 -13.89 17.98
CA MET A 125 7.99 -13.02 18.22
C MET A 125 7.21 -12.69 16.93
N VAL A 126 7.80 -12.94 15.76
CA VAL A 126 7.26 -12.56 14.46
C VAL A 126 7.81 -13.49 13.38
N VAL A 127 7.06 -13.72 12.31
CA VAL A 127 7.53 -14.41 11.10
C VAL A 127 7.54 -13.43 9.92
N LEU A 128 8.70 -13.23 9.29
CA LEU A 128 8.81 -12.38 8.12
C LEU A 128 8.87 -13.25 6.86
N GLN A 129 7.71 -13.45 6.23
CA GLN A 129 7.60 -14.34 5.06
C GLN A 129 6.91 -13.71 3.85
N ASP A 130 6.11 -12.66 4.03
CA ASP A 130 5.43 -12.00 2.93
C ASP A 130 6.38 -11.03 2.21
N THR A 131 6.28 -11.03 0.87
CA THR A 131 7.13 -10.21 -0.02
C THR A 131 6.32 -9.51 -1.13
N LYS A 132 5.08 -9.94 -1.37
CA LYS A 132 4.23 -9.48 -2.47
C LYS A 132 3.31 -8.35 -2.05
N GLN A 133 3.40 -7.20 -2.71
CA GLN A 133 2.50 -6.07 -2.47
C GLN A 133 1.27 -6.12 -3.38
N ALA A 134 0.23 -5.37 -3.00
CA ALA A 134 -0.90 -5.12 -3.89
C ALA A 134 -0.42 -4.27 -5.08
N GLY A 135 -0.81 -4.66 -6.30
CA GLY A 135 -0.49 -3.94 -7.52
C GLY A 135 -0.51 -4.84 -8.75
N SER A 136 -0.46 -4.24 -9.94
CA SER A 136 -0.36 -4.97 -11.20
C SER A 136 1.02 -5.62 -11.34
N GLY A 137 1.09 -6.77 -12.01
CA GLY A 137 2.37 -7.43 -12.32
C GLY A 137 3.01 -8.21 -11.16
N SER A 138 2.28 -8.47 -10.06
CA SER A 138 2.80 -9.16 -8.86
C SER A 138 4.05 -8.49 -8.27
N PRO A 139 3.93 -7.23 -7.81
CA PRO A 139 5.10 -6.47 -7.36
C PRO A 139 5.70 -7.09 -6.09
N ILE A 140 7.03 -7.27 -6.11
CA ILE A 140 7.80 -7.64 -4.93
C ILE A 140 8.31 -6.35 -4.29
N LEU A 141 8.12 -6.20 -2.98
CA LEU A 141 8.68 -5.06 -2.26
C LEU A 141 10.21 -5.16 -2.25
N GLN A 142 10.87 -4.08 -2.67
CA GLN A 142 12.33 -4.01 -2.68
C GLN A 142 12.86 -2.74 -2.01
N THR A 143 14.08 -2.82 -1.50
CA THR A 143 14.81 -1.65 -0.99
C THR A 143 15.21 -0.72 -2.13
N ASN A 144 15.39 0.56 -1.81
CA ASN A 144 15.85 1.53 -2.81
C ASN A 144 17.36 1.43 -3.00
N ALA A 145 17.79 0.98 -4.18
CA ALA A 145 19.20 0.83 -4.54
C ALA A 145 20.02 2.13 -4.44
N GLY A 146 19.38 3.30 -4.48
CA GLY A 146 20.02 4.60 -4.30
C GLY A 146 20.66 4.79 -2.91
N TYR A 147 20.21 4.05 -1.89
CA TYR A 147 20.75 4.15 -0.53
C TYR A 147 21.82 3.08 -0.20
N GLY A 148 22.06 2.09 -1.06
CA GLY A 148 22.95 0.96 -0.76
C GLY A 148 23.62 0.29 -1.97
N GLY A 149 23.49 0.85 -3.17
CA GLY A 149 24.07 0.33 -4.42
C GLY A 149 23.38 -0.90 -5.00
N THR A 150 22.54 -1.59 -4.22
CA THR A 150 21.78 -2.78 -4.64
C THR A 150 20.35 -2.73 -4.10
N SER A 151 19.45 -3.36 -4.85
CA SER A 151 18.05 -3.55 -4.48
C SER A 151 17.87 -4.94 -3.88
N GLU A 152 17.29 -5.04 -2.69
CA GLU A 152 17.07 -6.29 -1.97
C GLU A 152 15.57 -6.51 -1.69
N THR A 153 15.13 -7.76 -1.66
CA THR A 153 13.73 -8.09 -1.31
C THR A 153 13.44 -7.76 0.16
N VAL A 154 12.35 -7.04 0.39
CA VAL A 154 11.85 -6.76 1.74
C VAL A 154 10.87 -7.86 2.16
N TYR A 155 11.15 -8.46 3.31
CA TYR A 155 10.26 -9.40 3.98
C TYR A 155 9.53 -8.68 5.10
N TYR A 156 8.22 -8.89 5.20
CA TYR A 156 7.39 -8.27 6.23
C TYR A 156 6.38 -9.26 6.82
N SER A 157 5.74 -8.83 7.90
CA SER A 157 4.62 -9.51 8.55
C SER A 157 3.36 -8.64 8.43
N ILE A 158 2.20 -9.28 8.46
CA ILE A 158 0.90 -8.60 8.47
C ILE A 158 0.22 -8.94 9.78
N HIS A 159 -0.25 -7.92 10.50
CA HIS A 159 -0.90 -8.07 11.79
C HIS A 159 -2.34 -7.60 11.71
N MET A 160 -3.26 -8.34 12.31
CA MET A 160 -4.68 -8.05 12.27
C MET A 160 -5.29 -8.26 13.65
N ASN A 161 -6.13 -7.32 14.08
CA ASN A 161 -6.92 -7.51 15.29
C ASN A 161 -8.13 -8.44 15.04
N ASP A 162 -8.69 -8.94 16.13
CA ASP A 162 -9.83 -9.86 16.10
C ASP A 162 -11.07 -9.29 15.37
N ILE A 163 -11.34 -8.00 15.53
CA ILE A 163 -12.49 -7.32 14.91
C ILE A 163 -12.35 -7.32 13.39
N MET A 164 -11.20 -6.88 12.87
CA MET A 164 -10.93 -6.84 11.43
C MET A 164 -10.92 -8.25 10.85
N TYR A 165 -10.30 -9.21 11.55
CA TYR A 165 -10.25 -10.60 11.07
C TYR A 165 -11.64 -11.21 10.91
N LYS A 166 -12.47 -11.14 11.96
CA LYS A 166 -13.84 -11.67 11.94
C LYS A 166 -14.69 -10.97 10.88
N SER A 167 -14.54 -9.66 10.75
CA SER A 167 -15.28 -8.87 9.75
C SER A 167 -14.88 -9.26 8.32
N GLY A 168 -13.58 -9.45 8.05
CA GLY A 168 -13.10 -9.86 6.73
C GLY A 168 -13.51 -11.30 6.38
N VAL A 169 -13.47 -12.23 7.34
CA VAL A 169 -14.00 -13.59 7.15
C VAL A 169 -15.49 -13.56 6.84
N ALA A 170 -16.28 -12.79 7.60
CA ALA A 170 -17.71 -12.64 7.34
C ALA A 170 -17.97 -12.05 5.94
N PHE A 171 -17.27 -10.96 5.59
CA PHE A 171 -17.39 -10.31 4.28
C PHE A 171 -17.07 -11.28 3.12
N ALA A 172 -16.01 -12.07 3.25
CA ALA A 172 -15.67 -13.09 2.26
C ALA A 172 -16.77 -14.16 2.11
N GLN A 173 -17.38 -14.60 3.22
CA GLN A 173 -18.50 -15.56 3.18
C GLN A 173 -19.74 -14.96 2.52
N GLU A 174 -20.01 -13.68 2.73
CA GLU A 174 -21.14 -13.00 2.08
C GLU A 174 -20.94 -12.88 0.55
N ILE A 175 -19.71 -12.67 0.08
CA ILE A 175 -19.38 -12.74 -1.35
C ILE A 175 -19.58 -14.17 -1.88
N ILE A 176 -19.02 -15.18 -1.21
CA ILE A 176 -19.09 -16.59 -1.65
C ILE A 176 -20.54 -17.09 -1.71
N SER A 177 -21.37 -16.68 -0.76
CA SER A 177 -22.80 -17.05 -0.71
C SER A 177 -23.67 -16.24 -1.68
N GLY A 178 -23.11 -15.24 -2.37
CA GLY A 178 -23.85 -14.35 -3.28
C GLY A 178 -24.73 -13.32 -2.57
N LYS A 179 -24.60 -13.16 -1.25
CA LYS A 179 -25.28 -12.10 -0.49
C LYS A 179 -24.69 -10.72 -0.82
N LEU A 180 -23.40 -10.65 -1.08
CA LEU A 180 -22.71 -9.48 -1.61
C LEU A 180 -22.23 -9.75 -3.05
N PRO A 181 -22.22 -8.72 -3.92
CA PRO A 181 -21.61 -8.84 -5.24
C PRO A 181 -20.09 -9.06 -5.11
N ALA A 182 -19.51 -9.77 -6.07
CA ALA A 182 -18.08 -10.08 -6.09
C ALA A 182 -17.20 -8.89 -6.52
N ASP A 183 -17.81 -7.83 -7.03
CA ASP A 183 -17.14 -6.59 -7.43
C ASP A 183 -17.78 -5.38 -6.73
N ASN A 184 -17.04 -4.27 -6.66
CA ASN A 184 -17.53 -3.00 -6.16
C ASN A 184 -17.94 -2.03 -7.30
N SER A 185 -18.22 -2.55 -8.49
CA SER A 185 -18.47 -1.73 -9.68
C SER A 185 -19.82 -1.01 -9.67
N SER A 186 -20.65 -1.29 -8.67
CA SER A 186 -21.93 -0.62 -8.44
C SER A 186 -21.69 0.71 -7.71
N THR A 187 -21.61 1.80 -8.47
CA THR A 187 -21.72 3.19 -7.97
C THR A 187 -23.16 3.63 -7.85
#